data_AF-A0A117SLD7-F1
#
_entry.id   AF-A0A117SLD7-F1
#
_cell.length_a   1.000
_cell.length_b   1.000
_cell.length_c   1.000
_cell.angle_alpha   90.00
_cell.angle_beta   90.00
_cell.angle_gamma   90.00
#
_symmetry.space_group_name_H-M   'P 1'
#
loop_
_entity.id
_entity.type
_entity.pdbx_description
1 polymer ?
#
loop_
_entity_poly.entity_id
_entity_poly.type
_entity_poly.pdbx_seq_one_letter_code
_entity_poly.pdbx_strand_id
1 'polypeptide(L)'
;MDSELMLTILSSLAESESISTSQNNKWSIQRRFQNGTYKLSYPPYGYDYLNGQIVVNKDQALVVKRIFIEALSGKGTQKIAEQRNF
;
A
#
# COMPACT_ATOMS: atom_id res chain seq x y z
N MET A 1 28.31 -6.13 37.54
CA MET A 1 27.01 -6.70 37.91
C MET A 1 25.89 -5.66 37.90
N ASP A 2 25.91 -4.61 38.73
CA ASP A 2 24.79 -3.62 38.77
C ASP A 2 24.58 -2.85 37.46
N SER A 3 25.65 -2.46 36.76
CA SER A 3 25.55 -1.76 35.47
C SER A 3 25.02 -2.65 34.34
N GLU A 4 25.34 -3.94 34.36
CA GLU A 4 24.87 -4.91 33.35
C GLU A 4 23.41 -5.28 33.59
N LEU A 5 23.01 -5.40 34.86
CA LEU A 5 21.61 -5.59 35.24
C LEU A 5 20.77 -4.38 34.82
N MET A 6 21.24 -3.16 35.09
CA MET A 6 20.59 -1.92 34.63
C MET A 6 20.49 -1.87 33.10
N LEU A 7 21.56 -2.19 32.37
CA LEU A 7 21.53 -2.24 30.91
C LEU A 7 20.52 -3.28 30.39
N THR A 8 20.44 -4.44 31.04
CA THR A 8 19.49 -5.51 30.69
C THR A 8 18.04 -5.06 30.88
N ILE A 9 17.75 -4.37 31.99
CA ILE A 9 16.42 -3.82 32.26
C ILE A 9 16.05 -2.73 31.24
N LEU A 10 16.95 -1.79 30.95
CA LEU A 10 16.69 -0.75 29.97
C LEU A 10 16.49 -1.33 28.56
N SER A 11 17.26 -2.36 28.20
CA SER A 11 17.14 -3.04 26.91
C SER A 11 15.80 -3.77 26.77
N SER A 12 15.34 -4.46 27.83
CA SER A 12 14.05 -5.16 27.81
C SER A 12 12.86 -4.20 27.74
N LEU A 13 12.95 -3.04 28.42
CA LEU A 13 11.95 -1.97 28.31
C LEU A 13 11.89 -1.38 26.90
N ALA A 14 13.05 -1.06 26.30
CA ALA A 14 13.12 -0.53 24.95
C ALA A 14 12.60 -1.53 23.91
N GLU A 15 12.90 -2.82 24.08
CA GLU A 15 12.36 -3.88 23.22
C GLU A 15 10.83 -3.98 23.34
N SER A 16 10.30 -3.97 24.57
CA SER A 16 8.85 -4.00 24.81
C SER A 16 8.14 -2.81 24.17
N GLU A 17 8.70 -1.59 24.28
CA GLU A 17 8.17 -0.39 23.65
C GLU A 17 8.19 -0.47 22.12
N SER A 18 9.28 -1.01 21.55
CA SER A 18 9.40 -1.24 20.11
C SER A 18 8.33 -2.20 19.60
N ILE A 19 8.10 -3.31 20.32
CA ILE A 19 7.04 -4.29 19.98
C ILE A 19 5.66 -3.64 20.06
N SER A 20 5.38 -2.92 21.15
CA SER A 20 4.10 -2.21 21.34
C SER A 20 3.84 -1.20 20.21
N THR A 21 4.85 -0.41 19.84
CA THR A 21 4.76 0.56 18.73
C THR A 21 4.48 -0.13 17.40
N SER A 22 5.16 -1.24 17.11
CA SER A 22 4.94 -2.03 15.91
C SER A 22 3.51 -2.60 15.84
N GLN A 23 3.02 -3.13 16.96
CA GLN A 23 1.64 -3.65 17.08
C GLN A 23 0.61 -2.54 16.87
N ASN A 24 0.79 -1.39 17.52
CA ASN A 24 -0.09 -0.23 17.37
C ASN A 24 -0.13 0.29 15.93
N ASN A 25 1.02 0.33 15.25
CA ASN A 25 1.08 0.73 13.84
C ASN A 25 0.31 -0.24 12.93
N LYS A 26 0.52 -1.55 13.10
CA LYS A 26 -0.21 -2.58 12.34
C LYS A 26 -1.71 -2.48 12.57
N TRP A 27 -2.12 -2.34 13.84
CA TRP A 27 -3.53 -2.24 14.20
C TRP A 27 -4.18 -0.96 13.65
N SER A 28 -3.48 0.17 13.71
CA SER A 28 -3.91 1.45 13.12
C SER A 28 -4.13 1.33 11.62
N ILE A 29 -3.22 0.68 10.89
CA ILE A 29 -3.36 0.42 9.45
C ILE A 29 -4.60 -0.45 9.19
N GLN A 30 -4.74 -1.58 9.89
CA GLN A 30 -5.89 -2.49 9.74
C GLN A 30 -7.22 -1.75 9.98
N ARG A 31 -7.33 -0.94 11.04
CA ARG A 31 -8.52 -0.13 11.31
C ARG A 31 -8.81 0.88 10.20
N ARG A 32 -7.78 1.55 9.67
CA ARG A 32 -7.96 2.50 8.54
C ARG A 32 -8.45 1.80 7.27
N PHE A 33 -8.00 0.58 7.00
CA PHE A 33 -8.50 -0.23 5.88
C PHE A 33 -9.97 -0.63 6.10
N GLN A 34 -10.32 -1.14 7.29
CA GLN A 34 -11.70 -1.52 7.64
C GLN A 34 -12.67 -0.33 7.56
N ASN A 35 -12.24 0.84 8.00
CA ASN A 35 -13.04 2.06 7.97
C ASN A 35 -13.05 2.76 6.61
N GLY A 36 -12.31 2.26 5.61
CA GLY A 36 -12.18 2.90 4.29
C GLY A 36 -11.44 4.25 4.32
N THR A 37 -10.76 4.60 5.42
CA THR A 37 -10.03 5.86 5.59
C THR A 37 -8.53 5.74 5.29
N TYR A 38 -8.07 4.58 4.85
CA TYR A 38 -6.68 4.37 4.47
C TYR A 38 -6.35 5.19 3.22
N LYS A 39 -5.33 6.05 3.33
CA LYS A 39 -4.84 6.86 2.22
C LYS A 39 -3.58 6.22 1.65
N LEU A 40 -3.61 5.91 0.35
CA LEU A 40 -2.44 5.53 -0.41
C LEU A 40 -1.55 6.75 -0.58
N SER A 41 -0.22 6.55 -0.59
CA SER A 41 0.73 7.64 -0.88
C SER A 41 0.60 8.14 -2.32
N TYR A 42 0.19 7.26 -3.24
CA TYR A 42 -0.08 7.56 -4.64
C TYR A 42 -1.21 6.65 -5.15
N PRO A 43 -2.20 7.16 -5.91
CA PRO A 43 -3.31 6.35 -6.41
C PRO A 43 -2.81 5.43 -7.55
N PRO A 44 -3.37 4.23 -7.72
CA PRO A 44 -3.00 3.35 -8.84
C PRO A 44 -3.28 4.03 -10.19
N TYR A 45 -2.51 3.67 -11.22
CA TYR A 45 -2.79 4.13 -12.59
C TYR A 45 -4.23 3.79 -13.00
N GLY A 46 -4.94 4.74 -13.61
CA GLY A 46 -6.40 4.67 -13.81
C GLY A 46 -7.21 5.44 -12.77
N TYR A 47 -6.56 5.97 -11.72
CA TYR A 47 -7.22 6.70 -10.64
C TYR A 47 -6.43 7.95 -10.23
N ASP A 48 -7.16 8.97 -9.76
CA ASP A 48 -6.61 10.20 -9.18
C ASP A 48 -7.08 10.39 -7.74
N TYR A 49 -6.34 11.19 -6.97
CA TYR A 49 -6.84 11.75 -5.71
C TYR A 49 -7.54 13.08 -5.96
N LEU A 50 -8.85 13.12 -5.77
CA LEU A 50 -9.61 14.36 -5.69
C LEU A 50 -10.18 14.50 -4.27
N ASN A 51 -9.82 15.59 -3.59
CA ASN A 51 -10.30 15.91 -2.25
C ASN A 51 -10.13 14.76 -1.23
N GLY A 52 -9.02 14.01 -1.33
CA GLY A 52 -8.73 12.88 -0.45
C GLY A 52 -9.51 11.60 -0.75
N GLN A 53 -10.28 11.57 -1.84
CA GLN A 53 -10.96 10.38 -2.35
C GLN A 53 -10.30 9.89 -3.65
N ILE A 54 -10.28 8.57 -3.83
CA ILE A 54 -9.80 7.94 -5.06
C ILE A 54 -10.94 7.96 -6.08
N VAL A 55 -10.73 8.66 -7.20
CA VAL A 55 -11.69 8.74 -8.31
C VAL A 55 -11.11 8.13 -9.57
N VAL A 56 -11.96 7.64 -10.47
CA VAL A 56 -11.51 7.08 -11.75
C VAL A 56 -11.02 8.20 -12.67
N ASN A 57 -9.78 8.10 -13.13
CA ASN A 57 -9.25 8.93 -14.21
C ASN A 57 -9.77 8.33 -15.53
N LYS A 58 -10.66 9.04 -16.22
CA LYS A 58 -11.35 8.52 -17.41
C LYS A 58 -10.39 8.15 -18.55
N ASP A 59 -9.35 8.95 -18.75
CA ASP A 59 -8.40 8.76 -19.85
C ASP A 59 -7.51 7.54 -19.59
N GLN A 60 -6.94 7.44 -18.38
CA GLN A 60 -6.13 6.29 -17.99
C GLN A 60 -6.97 5.01 -17.85
N ALA A 61 -8.25 5.13 -17.46
CA ALA A 61 -9.15 3.99 -17.36
C ALA A 61 -9.40 3.29 -18.71
N LEU A 62 -9.32 4.00 -19.84
CA LEU A 62 -9.41 3.39 -21.17
C LEU A 62 -8.25 2.41 -21.39
N VAL A 63 -7.04 2.80 -20.99
CA VAL A 63 -5.85 1.95 -21.07
C VAL A 63 -5.99 0.72 -20.18
N VAL A 64 -6.45 0.89 -18.94
CA VAL A 64 -6.67 -0.23 -18.01
C VAL A 64 -7.72 -1.21 -18.56
N LYS A 65 -8.83 -0.70 -19.11
CA LYS A 65 -9.87 -1.54 -19.73
C LYS A 65 -9.35 -2.30 -20.95
N ARG A 66 -8.55 -1.65 -21.82
CA ARG A 66 -7.90 -2.31 -22.96
C ARG A 66 -7.03 -3.47 -22.50
N ILE A 67 -6.13 -3.23 -21.55
CA ILE A 67 -5.24 -4.25 -20.99
C ILE A 67 -6.05 -5.45 -20.49
N PHE A 68 -7.14 -5.21 -19.77
CA PHE A 68 -8.01 -6.27 -19.27
C PHE A 68 -8.66 -7.09 -20.39
N ILE A 69 -9.23 -6.43 -21.40
CA ILE A 69 -9.84 -7.10 -22.56
C ILE A 69 -8.80 -7.96 -23.29
N GLU A 70 -7.60 -7.43 -23.49
CA GLU A 70 -6.53 -8.12 -24.19
C GLU A 70 -6.00 -9.33 -23.41
N ALA A 71 -5.84 -9.18 -22.09
CA ALA A 71 -5.48 -10.29 -21.22
C ALA A 71 -6.55 -11.39 -21.24
N LEU A 72 -7.83 -11.02 -21.17
CA LEU A 72 -8.95 -11.96 -21.25
C LEU A 72 -9.06 -12.63 -22.63
N SER A 73 -8.59 -11.98 -23.70
CA SER A 73 -8.45 -12.59 -25.03
C SER A 73 -7.26 -13.54 -25.18
N GLY A 74 -6.47 -13.75 -24.11
CA GLY A 74 -5.33 -14.66 -24.08
C GLY A 74 -4.02 -14.05 -24.56
N LYS A 75 -3.92 -12.72 -24.70
CA LYS A 75 -2.63 -12.07 -25.00
C LYS A 75 -1.72 -12.10 -23.77
N GLY A 76 -0.46 -12.47 -23.96
CA GLY A 76 0.57 -12.35 -22.93
C GLY A 76 0.94 -10.89 -22.66
N THR A 77 1.42 -10.60 -21.45
CA THR A 77 1.76 -9.25 -20.98
C THR A 77 2.71 -8.50 -21.91
N GLN A 78 3.72 -9.19 -22.46
CA GLN A 78 4.67 -8.63 -23.42
C GLN A 78 3.97 -8.10 -24.69
N LYS A 79 3.06 -8.90 -25.27
CA LYS A 79 2.31 -8.52 -26.48
C LYS A 79 1.38 -7.32 -26.23
N ILE A 80 0.75 -7.27 -25.06
CA ILE A 80 -0.08 -6.14 -24.64
C ILE A 80 0.76 -4.87 -24.49
N ALA A 81 1.97 -5.00 -23.95
CA ALA A 81 2.89 -3.90 -23.76
C ALA A 81 3.47 -3.38 -25.08
N GLU A 82 3.71 -4.22 -26.08
CA GLU A 82 4.24 -3.82 -27.40
C GLU A 82 3.25 -2.98 -28.21
N GLN A 83 1.95 -3.11 -27.97
CA GLN A 83 0.90 -2.31 -28.60
C GLN A 83 0.81 -0.88 -28.03
N ARG A 84 1.95 -0.25 -27.68
CA ARG A 84 2.06 1.05 -27.01
C ARG A 84 1.41 2.19 -27.81
N ASN A 85 0.10 2.35 -27.65
CA ASN A 85 -0.61 3.60 -27.85
C ASN A 85 -1.02 4.10 -26.46
N PHE A 86 -0.14 4.84 -25.79
CA PHE A 86 -0.44 5.61 -24.59
C PHE A 86 -0.39 7.10 -24.92
#